data_AF-A0A1D3K3W4-F1
#
_entry.id   AF-A0A1D3K3W4-F1
#
_cell.length_a   1.000
_cell.length_b   1.000
_cell.length_c   1.000
_cell.angle_alpha   90.00
_cell.angle_beta   90.00
_cell.angle_gamma   90.00
#
_symmetry.space_group_name_H-M   'P 1'
#
loop_
_entity.id
_entity.type
_entity.pdbx_description
1 polymer ?
#
loop_
_entity_poly.entity_id
_entity_poly.type
_entity_poly.pdbx_seq_one_letter_code
_entity_poly.pdbx_strand_id
1 'polypeptide(L)'
;MNQDDKSLGGALLDDFKKAVKLGLRELLKEGEKLIQEGQVSLEDYLAQKTTGLDPYILHEQSARQLDFVSGEVFVALQDEDKFVFGVDLYFTDANKQWVKSAHADAPKTLSLYFLKEDQARIRAEKKIAYTYDKPNA
;
A
#
# COMPACT_ATOMS: atom_id res chain seq x y z
N MET A 1 27.12 -7.34 -60.94
CA MET A 1 26.39 -6.31 -60.16
C MET A 1 25.40 -7.02 -59.25
N ASN A 2 25.66 -6.91 -57.94
CA ASN A 2 24.76 -6.87 -56.79
C ASN A 2 23.67 -7.95 -56.64
N GLN A 3 23.99 -9.02 -55.92
CA GLN A 3 22.99 -9.85 -55.23
C GLN A 3 23.18 -9.95 -53.69
N ASP A 4 24.19 -9.31 -53.10
CA ASP A 4 24.48 -9.47 -51.66
C ASP A 4 23.85 -8.42 -50.73
N ASP A 5 23.23 -7.36 -51.25
CA ASP A 5 22.75 -6.24 -50.43
C ASP A 5 21.36 -6.45 -49.78
N LYS A 6 20.59 -7.46 -50.21
CA LYS A 6 19.23 -7.68 -49.69
C LYS A 6 19.15 -8.53 -48.42
N SER A 7 20.17 -9.32 -48.07
CA SER A 7 20.14 -10.18 -46.89
C SER A 7 20.68 -9.48 -45.62
N LEU A 8 21.65 -8.58 -45.77
CA LEU A 8 22.28 -7.86 -44.67
C LEU A 8 21.34 -6.89 -43.95
N GLY A 9 20.50 -6.17 -44.70
CA GLY A 9 19.53 -5.22 -44.12
C GLY A 9 18.39 -5.91 -43.33
N GLY A 10 17.97 -7.11 -43.76
CA GLY A 10 16.97 -7.90 -43.05
C GLY A 10 17.51 -8.51 -41.76
N ALA A 11 18.74 -9.03 -41.79
CA ALA A 11 19.41 -9.59 -40.61
C ALA A 11 19.66 -8.52 -39.53
N LEU A 12 20.15 -7.33 -39.91
CA LEU A 12 20.36 -6.20 -39.01
C LEU A 12 19.07 -5.73 -38.32
N LEU A 13 17.95 -5.69 -39.05
CA LEU A 13 16.65 -5.32 -38.48
C LEU A 13 16.11 -6.37 -37.50
N ASP A 14 16.32 -7.65 -37.76
CA ASP A 14 15.88 -8.71 -36.85
C ASP A 14 16.74 -8.80 -35.60
N ASP A 15 18.05 -8.55 -35.71
CA ASP A 15 18.95 -8.48 -34.55
C ASP A 15 18.64 -7.24 -33.69
N PHE A 16 18.32 -6.10 -34.32
CA PHE A 16 17.85 -4.92 -33.59
C PHE A 16 16.52 -5.18 -32.86
N LYS A 17 15.54 -5.82 -33.51
CA LYS A 17 14.28 -6.19 -32.86
C LYS A 17 14.50 -7.16 -31.68
N LYS A 18 15.40 -8.13 -31.82
CA LYS A 18 15.77 -9.04 -30.73
C LYS A 18 16.42 -8.30 -29.58
N ALA A 19 17.37 -7.40 -29.85
CA ALA A 19 18.06 -6.60 -28.85
C ALA A 19 17.09 -5.70 -28.08
N VAL A 20 16.18 -5.02 -28.78
CA VAL A 20 15.13 -4.19 -28.16
C VAL A 20 14.19 -5.05 -27.30
N LYS A 21 13.76 -6.22 -27.79
CA LYS A 21 12.90 -7.13 -27.05
C LYS A 21 13.58 -7.72 -25.81
N LEU A 22 14.89 -7.99 -25.89
CA LEU A 22 15.71 -8.42 -24.76
C LEU A 22 15.84 -7.30 -23.72
N GLY A 23 16.17 -6.08 -24.14
CA GLY A 23 16.28 -4.93 -23.24
C GLY A 23 14.97 -4.61 -22.52
N LEU A 24 13.84 -4.66 -23.23
CA LEU A 24 12.50 -4.50 -22.62
C LEU A 24 12.20 -5.57 -21.57
N ARG A 25 12.56 -6.83 -21.83
CA ARG A 25 12.36 -7.92 -20.85
C ARG A 25 13.22 -7.75 -19.62
N GLU A 26 14.47 -7.31 -19.79
CA GLU A 26 15.38 -7.12 -18.67
C GLU A 26 14.91 -5.95 -17.79
N LEU A 27 14.49 -4.82 -18.39
CA LEU A 27 13.89 -3.70 -17.67
C LEU A 27 12.62 -4.09 -16.90
N LEU A 28 11.76 -4.93 -17.50
CA LEU A 28 10.56 -5.43 -16.83
C LEU A 28 10.91 -6.32 -15.63
N LYS A 29 11.90 -7.21 -15.75
CA LYS A 29 12.37 -8.04 -14.62
C LYS A 29 12.97 -7.20 -13.51
N GLU A 30 13.78 -6.20 -13.85
CA GLU A 30 14.36 -5.28 -12.85
C GLU A 30 13.28 -4.49 -12.13
N GLY A 31 12.27 -3.98 -12.86
CA GLY A 31 11.11 -3.32 -12.28
C GLY A 31 10.31 -4.24 -11.36
N GLU A 32 10.03 -5.47 -11.78
CA GLU A 32 9.35 -6.47 -10.94
C GLU A 32 10.15 -6.80 -9.67
N LYS A 33 11.48 -6.91 -9.78
CA LYS A 33 12.36 -7.17 -8.64
C LYS A 33 12.35 -6.01 -7.64
N LEU A 34 12.44 -4.77 -8.12
CA LEU A 34 12.38 -3.58 -7.27
C LEU A 34 11.03 -3.45 -6.55
N ILE A 35 9.92 -3.78 -7.23
CA ILE A 35 8.60 -3.81 -6.60
C ILE A 35 8.55 -4.88 -5.49
N GLN A 36 9.10 -6.08 -5.74
CA GLN A 36 9.14 -7.16 -4.75
C GLN A 36 10.01 -6.81 -3.53
N GLU A 37 11.13 -6.12 -3.73
CA GLU A 37 12.01 -5.67 -2.65
C GLU A 37 11.37 -4.61 -1.75
N GLY A 38 10.38 -3.87 -2.24
CA GLY A 38 9.64 -2.84 -1.49
C GLY A 38 8.33 -3.34 -0.83
N GLN A 39 7.93 -4.58 -1.08
CA GLN A 39 6.72 -5.16 -0.47
C GLN A 39 6.97 -5.52 0.99
N VAL A 40 5.98 -5.28 1.83
CA VAL A 40 6.02 -5.59 3.26
C VAL A 40 4.84 -6.48 3.66
N SER A 41 4.93 -7.11 4.83
CA SER A 41 3.78 -7.80 5.42
C SER A 41 2.68 -6.80 5.80
N LEU A 42 1.44 -7.26 5.91
CA LEU A 42 0.34 -6.44 6.40
C LEU A 42 0.64 -5.89 7.80
N GLU A 43 1.18 -6.72 8.68
CA GLU A 43 1.53 -6.38 10.05
C GLU A 43 2.63 -5.30 10.11
N ASP A 44 3.68 -5.42 9.29
CA ASP A 44 4.74 -4.40 9.21
C ASP A 44 4.22 -3.08 8.65
N TYR A 45 3.35 -3.14 7.63
CA TYR A 45 2.73 -1.95 7.05
C TYR A 45 1.91 -1.20 8.10
N LEU A 46 1.09 -1.92 8.87
CA LEU A 46 0.30 -1.36 9.95
C LEU A 46 1.21 -0.73 11.01
N ALA A 47 2.23 -1.45 11.49
CA ALA A 47 3.15 -0.94 12.50
C ALA A 47 3.83 0.38 12.08
N GLN A 48 4.27 0.48 10.82
CA GLN A 48 4.85 1.70 10.27
C GLN A 48 3.82 2.85 10.21
N LYS A 49 2.58 2.56 9.83
CA LYS A 49 1.52 3.56 9.70
C LYS A 49 0.97 4.03 11.05
N THR A 50 0.99 3.18 12.07
CA THR A 50 0.44 3.49 13.39
C THR A 50 1.43 4.17 14.33
N THR A 51 2.71 4.29 13.96
CA THR A 51 3.75 4.93 14.80
C THR A 51 3.39 6.38 15.19
N GLY A 52 2.61 7.09 14.37
CA GLY A 52 2.15 8.46 14.64
C GLY A 52 0.80 8.58 15.36
N LEU A 53 0.12 7.47 15.69
CA LEU A 53 -1.21 7.53 16.28
C LEU A 53 -1.22 7.97 17.73
N ASP A 54 -0.27 7.50 18.54
CA ASP A 54 -0.14 7.90 19.95
C ASP A 54 -0.05 9.42 20.14
N PRO A 55 0.89 10.14 19.48
CA PRO A 55 0.96 11.58 19.62
C PRO A 55 -0.28 12.29 19.05
N TYR A 56 -0.93 11.74 18.02
CA TYR A 56 -2.18 12.29 17.48
C TYR A 56 -3.33 12.17 18.49
N ILE A 57 -3.50 11.01 19.14
CA ILE A 57 -4.52 10.78 20.17
C ILE A 57 -4.30 11.73 21.33
N LEU A 58 -3.08 11.82 21.86
CA LEU A 58 -2.74 12.73 22.96
C LEU A 58 -3.00 14.21 22.61
N HIS A 59 -2.72 14.59 21.36
CA HIS A 59 -3.04 15.93 20.86
C HIS A 59 -4.56 16.17 20.81
N GLU A 60 -5.36 15.26 20.25
CA GLU A 60 -6.83 15.39 20.23
C GLU A 60 -7.41 15.47 21.65
N GLN A 61 -6.89 14.65 22.59
CA GLN A 61 -7.33 14.66 23.98
C GLN A 61 -7.07 16.01 24.66
N SER A 62 -5.86 16.57 24.48
CA SER A 62 -5.47 17.84 25.10
C SER A 62 -6.12 19.06 24.43
N ALA A 63 -6.14 19.12 23.09
CA ALA A 63 -6.62 20.27 22.35
C ALA A 63 -8.15 20.42 22.42
N ARG A 64 -8.88 19.31 22.50
CA ARG A 64 -10.35 19.29 22.42
C ARG A 64 -11.03 18.81 23.70
N GLN A 65 -10.26 18.56 24.77
CA GLN A 65 -10.77 18.03 26.05
C GLN A 65 -11.56 16.74 25.85
N LEU A 66 -10.95 15.81 25.11
CA LEU A 66 -11.53 14.51 24.79
C LEU A 66 -10.85 13.40 25.59
N ASP A 67 -11.60 12.37 25.92
CA ASP A 67 -11.10 11.14 26.52
C ASP A 67 -11.12 10.03 25.48
N PHE A 68 -9.96 9.46 25.18
CA PHE A 68 -9.87 8.33 24.24
C PHE A 68 -10.46 7.06 24.86
N VAL A 69 -11.31 6.39 24.09
CA VAL A 69 -11.98 5.15 24.50
C VAL A 69 -11.42 3.93 23.75
N SER A 70 -11.38 4.00 22.42
CA SER A 70 -10.93 2.88 21.57
C SER A 70 -10.64 3.38 20.17
N GLY A 71 -9.78 2.66 19.44
CA GLY A 71 -9.53 2.89 18.03
C GLY A 71 -9.63 1.60 17.22
N GLU A 72 -9.76 1.75 15.92
CA GLU A 72 -9.64 0.69 14.93
C GLU A 72 -8.72 1.18 13.83
N VAL A 73 -7.70 0.40 13.50
CA VAL A 73 -6.88 0.60 12.31
C VAL A 73 -7.26 -0.49 11.31
N PHE A 74 -7.41 -0.13 10.04
CA PHE A 74 -7.87 -1.08 9.05
C PHE A 74 -7.20 -0.89 7.69
N VAL A 75 -7.10 -1.99 6.97
CA VAL A 75 -6.84 -2.02 5.53
C VAL A 75 -8.10 -2.57 4.86
N ALA A 76 -8.68 -1.79 3.95
CA ALA A 76 -9.89 -2.15 3.24
C ALA A 76 -9.68 -2.14 1.73
N LEU A 77 -10.15 -3.18 1.07
CA LEU A 77 -10.27 -3.25 -0.38
C LEU A 77 -11.36 -2.28 -0.82
N GLN A 78 -11.02 -1.39 -1.75
CA GLN A 78 -11.97 -0.46 -2.35
C GLN A 78 -12.38 -0.87 -3.76
N ASP A 79 -11.48 -1.53 -4.49
CA ASP A 79 -11.66 -2.00 -5.86
C ASP A 79 -10.80 -3.27 -6.07
N GLU A 80 -10.87 -3.95 -7.22
CA GLU A 80 -10.22 -5.25 -7.46
C GLU A 80 -8.74 -5.34 -7.05
N ASP A 81 -7.99 -4.24 -7.21
CA ASP A 81 -6.57 -4.16 -6.82
C ASP A 81 -6.22 -2.92 -5.99
N LYS A 82 -7.21 -2.19 -5.48
CA LYS A 82 -6.99 -0.97 -4.71
C LYS A 82 -7.39 -1.15 -3.25
N PHE A 83 -6.53 -0.68 -2.36
CA PHE A 83 -6.79 -0.65 -0.93
C PHE A 83 -6.69 0.77 -0.37
N VAL A 84 -7.34 0.98 0.76
CA VAL A 84 -7.17 2.15 1.63
C VAL A 84 -6.70 1.68 2.99
N PHE A 85 -5.81 2.48 3.59
CA PHE A 85 -5.54 2.40 5.01
C PHE A 85 -6.40 3.43 5.72
N GLY A 86 -7.04 3.07 6.80
CA GLY A 86 -7.84 3.99 7.59
C GLY A 86 -7.75 3.74 9.08
N VAL A 87 -8.15 4.75 9.82
CA VAL A 87 -8.17 4.76 11.27
C VAL A 87 -9.47 5.40 11.74
N ASP A 88 -10.20 4.68 12.57
CA ASP A 88 -11.38 5.14 13.26
C ASP A 88 -11.06 5.25 14.76
N LEU A 89 -11.07 6.45 15.31
CA LEU A 89 -10.82 6.71 16.72
C LEU A 89 -12.10 7.19 17.39
N TYR A 90 -12.37 6.65 18.58
CA TYR A 90 -13.57 6.93 19.36
C TYR A 90 -13.18 7.56 20.69
N PHE A 91 -13.76 8.73 20.94
CA PHE A 91 -13.55 9.54 22.13
C PHE A 91 -14.88 9.83 22.82
N THR A 92 -14.80 10.30 24.06
CA THR A 92 -15.90 10.96 24.76
C THR A 92 -15.52 12.39 25.13
N ASP A 93 -16.45 13.32 25.03
CA ASP A 93 -16.26 14.69 25.52
C ASP A 93 -16.59 14.83 27.02
N ALA A 94 -16.44 16.04 27.56
CA ALA A 94 -16.78 16.35 28.95
C ALA A 94 -18.25 16.07 29.34
N ASN A 95 -19.16 16.01 28.36
CA ASN A 95 -20.57 15.68 28.55
C ASN A 95 -20.86 14.18 28.37
N LYS A 96 -19.82 13.35 28.20
CA LYS A 96 -19.90 11.92 27.88
C LYS A 96 -20.57 11.62 26.53
N GLN A 97 -20.56 12.58 25.61
CA GLN A 97 -21.01 12.36 24.25
C GLN A 97 -19.91 11.74 23.41
N TRP A 98 -20.28 10.78 22.54
CA TRP A 98 -19.35 10.11 21.66
C TRP A 98 -18.89 11.03 20.54
N VAL A 99 -17.57 11.10 20.34
CA VAL A 99 -16.92 11.83 19.27
C VAL A 99 -16.09 10.84 18.45
N LYS A 100 -16.40 10.72 17.16
CA LYS A 100 -15.63 9.90 16.21
C LYS A 100 -14.67 10.77 15.40
N SER A 101 -13.41 10.37 15.32
CA SER A 101 -12.43 10.91 14.38
C SER A 101 -12.05 9.80 13.40
N ALA A 102 -12.42 9.95 12.13
CA ALA A 102 -12.22 8.94 11.10
C ALA A 102 -11.32 9.53 10.00
N HIS A 103 -10.25 8.81 9.66
CA HIS A 103 -9.31 9.21 8.62
C HIS A 103 -9.03 8.03 7.71
N ALA A 104 -9.00 8.26 6.40
CA ALA A 104 -8.59 7.26 5.43
C ALA A 104 -7.62 7.90 4.42
N ASP A 105 -6.55 7.18 4.13
CA ASP A 105 -5.59 7.57 3.10
C ASP A 105 -6.22 7.47 1.70
N ALA A 106 -5.58 8.13 0.74
CA ALA A 106 -5.89 7.92 -0.68
C ALA A 106 -5.70 6.44 -1.09
N PRO A 107 -6.46 5.95 -2.09
CA PRO A 107 -6.38 4.57 -2.55
C PRO A 107 -5.02 4.24 -3.17
N LYS A 108 -4.49 3.06 -2.83
CA LYS A 108 -3.18 2.57 -3.28
C LYS A 108 -3.31 1.19 -3.91
N THR A 109 -2.38 0.85 -4.80
CA THR A 109 -2.38 -0.44 -5.50
C THR A 109 -1.81 -1.55 -4.60
N LEU A 110 -2.55 -2.63 -4.38
CA LEU A 110 -2.15 -3.74 -3.49
C LEU A 110 -0.78 -4.34 -3.87
N SER A 111 -0.60 -4.59 -5.16
CA SER A 111 0.60 -5.24 -5.71
C SER A 111 1.90 -4.45 -5.52
N LEU A 112 1.82 -3.16 -5.17
CA LEU A 112 2.99 -2.33 -4.92
C LEU A 112 3.40 -2.27 -3.44
N TYR A 113 2.55 -2.69 -2.52
CA TYR A 113 2.78 -2.50 -1.07
C TYR A 113 2.86 -3.80 -0.28
N PHE A 114 2.11 -4.83 -0.68
CA PHE A 114 1.97 -6.05 0.13
C PHE A 114 2.55 -7.29 -0.54
N LEU A 115 3.00 -8.24 0.28
CA LEU A 115 3.36 -9.59 -0.16
C LEU A 115 2.16 -10.31 -0.79
N LYS A 116 2.42 -11.27 -1.69
CA LYS A 116 1.35 -11.98 -2.43
C LYS A 116 0.30 -12.63 -1.53
N GLU A 117 0.72 -13.18 -0.39
CA GLU A 117 -0.17 -13.80 0.59
C GLU A 117 -1.11 -12.78 1.23
N ASP A 118 -0.60 -11.62 1.62
CA ASP A 118 -1.41 -10.53 2.18
C ASP A 118 -2.33 -9.90 1.14
N GLN A 119 -1.89 -9.79 -0.12
CA GLN A 119 -2.78 -9.36 -1.20
C GLN A 119 -3.98 -10.33 -1.35
N ALA A 120 -3.74 -11.64 -1.29
CA ALA A 120 -4.81 -12.63 -1.38
C ALA A 120 -5.74 -12.54 -0.16
N ARG A 121 -5.17 -12.35 1.03
CA ARG A 121 -5.91 -12.18 2.28
C ARG A 121 -6.80 -10.92 2.25
N ILE A 122 -6.27 -9.78 1.85
CA ILE A 122 -7.03 -8.51 1.74
C ILE A 122 -8.16 -8.65 0.71
N ARG A 123 -7.92 -9.30 -0.43
CA ARG A 123 -8.97 -9.55 -1.44
C ARG A 123 -10.08 -10.47 -0.90
N ALA A 124 -9.73 -11.47 -0.10
CA ALA A 124 -10.68 -12.41 0.48
C ALA A 124 -11.52 -11.78 1.61
N GLU A 125 -10.86 -11.12 2.56
CA GLU A 125 -11.49 -10.56 3.76
C GLU A 125 -12.18 -9.22 3.47
N LYS A 126 -11.79 -8.51 2.39
CA LYS A 126 -12.23 -7.16 1.97
C LYS A 126 -11.94 -6.04 2.96
N LYS A 127 -11.94 -6.31 4.26
CA LYS A 127 -11.52 -5.38 5.31
C LYS A 127 -10.88 -6.19 6.42
N ILE A 128 -9.63 -5.88 6.71
CA ILE A 128 -8.90 -6.42 7.85
C ILE A 128 -8.72 -5.28 8.84
N ALA A 129 -9.21 -5.46 10.05
CA ALA A 129 -9.24 -4.44 11.08
C ALA A 129 -8.61 -4.96 12.36
N TYR A 130 -7.87 -4.08 13.04
CA TYR A 130 -7.23 -4.36 14.32
C TYR A 130 -7.68 -3.28 15.31
N THR A 131 -8.08 -3.72 16.49
CA THR A 131 -8.39 -2.80 17.58
C THR A 131 -7.11 -2.12 18.04
N TYR A 132 -7.18 -0.81 18.16
CA TYR A 132 -6.13 0.02 18.71
C TYR A 132 -6.52 0.39 20.14
N ASP A 133 -5.81 -0.19 21.09
CA ASP A 133 -6.02 0.10 22.49
C ASP A 133 -5.34 1.40 22.89
N LYS A 134 -5.77 1.95 24.03
CA LYS A 134 -5.20 3.18 24.57
C LYS A 134 -3.69 3.01 24.79
N PRO A 135 -2.85 3.97 24.35
CA PRO A 135 -1.45 3.94 24.71
C PRO A 135 -1.30 3.88 26.23
N ASN A 136 -0.50 2.93 26.71
CA ASN A 136 -0.09 2.90 28.10
C ASN A 136 0.81 4.11 28.34
N ALA A 137 0.30 5.07 29.12
CA ALA A 137 1.07 6.22 29.62
C ALA A 137 2.13 5.78 30.63
#